data_AF-A0A4C1VYY9-F1
#
_entry.id   AF-A0A4C1VYY9-F1
#
_cell.length_a   1.000
_cell.length_b   1.000
_cell.length_c   1.000
_cell.angle_alpha   90.00
_cell.angle_beta   90.00
_cell.angle_gamma   90.00
#
_symmetry.space_group_name_H-M   'P 1'
#
loop_
_entity.id
_entity.type
_entity.pdbx_description
1 polymer ?
#
loop_
_entity_poly.entity_id
_entity_poly.type
_entity_poly.pdbx_seq_one_letter_code
_entity_poly.pdbx_strand_id
1 'polypeptide(L)'
;MDAYLIRDQQLTAAFNQVHAFELLQDPIVENEDVEEAEMPETDMTNEQFQAVQQALNVEQRELYNTITASIQRQQQDESGAKLRYFITGGAGTGKSFTLKTLREQVNRCYGKKAVKRVH
;
A
#
# COMPACT_ATOMS: atom_id res chain seq x y z
N MET A 1 18.61 29.37 5.29
CA MET A 1 18.64 28.36 4.22
C MET A 1 17.34 27.55 4.17
N ASP A 2 16.59 27.44 5.27
CA ASP A 2 15.42 26.54 5.38
C ASP A 2 14.16 26.96 4.61
N ALA A 3 13.97 28.26 4.36
CA ALA A 3 12.77 28.74 3.65
C ALA A 3 12.69 28.23 2.19
N TYR A 4 13.84 28.01 1.54
CA TYR A 4 13.89 27.45 0.20
C TYR A 4 13.56 25.96 0.19
N LEU A 5 14.08 25.21 1.16
CA LEU A 5 13.80 23.77 1.31
C LEU A 5 12.31 23.52 1.60
N ILE A 6 11.72 24.29 2.50
CA ILE A 6 10.29 24.20 2.84
C ILE A 6 9.43 24.54 1.62
N ARG A 7 9.80 25.58 0.87
CA ARG A 7 9.11 25.97 -0.36
C ARG A 7 9.20 24.88 -1.43
N ASP A 8 10.35 24.24 -1.58
CA ASP A 8 10.59 23.15 -2.53
C ASP A 8 9.76 21.91 -2.18
N GLN A 9 9.68 21.56 -0.89
CA GLN A 9 8.80 20.49 -0.40
C GLN A 9 7.32 20.79 -0.63
N GLN A 10 6.89 22.03 -0.38
CA GLN A 10 5.51 22.46 -0.62
C GLN A 10 5.14 22.43 -2.11
N LEU A 11 6.06 22.87 -2.98
CA LEU A 11 5.90 22.79 -4.43
C LEU A 11 5.79 21.35 -4.91
N THR A 12 6.66 20.46 -4.41
CA THR A 12 6.64 19.03 -4.74
C THR A 12 5.33 18.37 -4.29
N ALA A 13 4.88 18.66 -3.07
CA ALA A 13 3.62 18.14 -2.55
C ALA A 13 2.41 18.63 -3.36
N ALA A 14 2.37 19.92 -3.70
CA ALA A 14 1.31 20.49 -4.53
C ALA A 14 1.31 19.90 -5.95
N PHE A 15 2.48 19.72 -6.55
CA PHE A 15 2.62 19.11 -7.87
C PHE A 15 2.13 17.64 -7.86
N ASN A 16 2.55 16.86 -6.87
CA ASN A 16 2.10 15.49 -6.68
C ASN A 16 0.58 15.40 -6.45
N GLN A 17 0.00 16.36 -5.71
CA GLN A 17 -1.43 16.42 -5.45
C GLN A 17 -2.22 16.72 -6.73
N VAL A 18 -1.80 17.72 -7.52
CA VAL A 18 -2.42 18.06 -8.81
C VAL A 18 -2.35 16.85 -9.75
N HIS A 19 -1.19 16.22 -9.85
CA HIS A 19 -1.00 15.04 -10.68
C HIS A 19 -1.87 13.85 -10.22
N ALA A 20 -2.03 13.66 -8.91
CA ALA A 20 -2.93 12.65 -8.36
C ALA A 20 -4.41 12.95 -8.69
N PHE A 21 -4.81 14.21 -8.72
CA PHE A 21 -6.16 14.60 -9.13
C PHE A 21 -6.41 14.41 -10.63
N GLU A 22 -5.41 14.65 -11.48
CA GLU A 22 -5.49 14.38 -12.92
C GLU A 22 -5.68 12.89 -13.18
N LEU A 23 -4.93 12.02 -12.50
CA LEU A 23 -5.08 10.56 -12.57
C LEU A 23 -6.47 10.06 -12.14
N LEU A 24 -7.20 10.81 -11.31
CA LEU A 24 -8.56 10.47 -10.87
C LEU A 24 -9.65 10.94 -11.84
N GLN A 25 -9.34 11.88 -12.74
CA GLN A 25 -10.27 12.40 -13.75
C GLN A 25 -10.28 11.55 -15.02
N ASP A 26 -9.18 10.87 -15.31
CA ASP A 26 -9.15 9.88 -16.37
C ASP A 26 -10.12 8.74 -16.02
N PRO A 27 -11.04 8.35 -16.93
CA PRO A 27 -11.82 7.16 -16.73
C PRO A 27 -10.86 6.00 -16.51
N ILE A 28 -11.05 5.24 -15.42
CA ILE A 28 -10.28 4.03 -15.16
C ILE A 28 -10.55 3.10 -16.33
N VAL A 29 -9.64 3.06 -17.30
CA VAL A 29 -9.60 2.02 -18.30
C VAL A 29 -9.14 0.78 -17.54
N GLU A 30 -10.10 -0.05 -17.12
CA GLU A 30 -9.82 -1.43 -16.78
C GLU A 30 -9.23 -2.06 -18.05
N ASN A 31 -7.90 -2.03 -18.16
CA ASN A 31 -7.22 -2.81 -19.17
C ASN A 31 -7.40 -4.27 -18.73
N GLU A 32 -8.40 -4.94 -19.27
CA GLU A 32 -8.64 -6.38 -19.09
C GLU A 32 -7.40 -7.23 -19.46
N ASP A 33 -6.46 -6.65 -20.25
CA ASP A 33 -5.26 -7.30 -20.75
C ASP A 33 -3.95 -6.98 -19.98
N VAL A 34 -4.01 -6.35 -18.79
CA VAL A 34 -2.81 -6.28 -17.94
C VAL A 34 -2.62 -7.65 -17.31
N GLU A 35 -1.68 -8.44 -17.82
CA GLU A 35 -1.17 -9.62 -17.12
C GLU A 35 -0.67 -9.19 -15.72
N GLU A 36 -1.55 -9.26 -14.73
CA GLU A 36 -1.19 -8.98 -13.35
C GLU A 36 -0.21 -10.04 -12.89
N ALA A 37 1.09 -9.72 -12.94
CA ALA A 37 2.17 -10.60 -12.49
C ALA A 37 1.74 -11.38 -11.24
N GLU A 38 1.60 -12.70 -11.40
CA GLU A 38 1.13 -13.58 -10.33
C GLU A 38 2.07 -13.45 -9.13
N MET A 39 1.56 -12.82 -8.07
CA MET A 39 2.29 -12.84 -6.81
C MET A 39 2.30 -14.28 -6.30
N PRO A 40 3.48 -14.86 -6.00
CA PRO A 40 3.60 -16.27 -5.63
C PRO A 40 2.65 -16.60 -4.47
N GLU A 41 1.94 -17.72 -4.61
CA GLU A 41 0.91 -18.18 -3.66
C GLU A 41 1.46 -18.65 -2.31
N THR A 42 2.77 -18.72 -2.16
CA THR A 42 3.41 -19.20 -0.94
C THR A 42 3.26 -18.17 0.17
N ASP A 43 2.48 -18.55 1.18
CA ASP A 43 2.40 -17.83 2.46
C ASP A 43 3.81 -17.74 3.07
N MET A 44 4.17 -16.58 3.62
CA MET A 44 5.51 -16.39 4.19
C MET A 44 5.67 -17.17 5.48
N THR A 45 6.84 -17.76 5.72
CA THR A 45 7.18 -18.24 7.08
C THR A 45 7.28 -17.06 8.06
N ASN A 46 7.26 -17.34 9.36
CA ASN A 46 7.40 -16.30 10.37
C ASN A 46 8.74 -15.56 10.26
N GLU A 47 9.82 -16.28 9.98
CA GLU A 47 11.17 -15.71 9.84
C GLU A 47 11.25 -14.82 8.60
N GLN A 48 10.67 -15.28 7.49
CA GLN A 48 10.57 -14.50 6.26
C GLN A 48 9.77 -13.23 6.52
N PHE A 49 8.61 -13.34 7.16
CA PHE A 49 7.76 -12.18 7.45
C PHE A 49 8.47 -11.15 8.33
N GLN A 50 9.17 -11.58 9.38
CA GLN A 50 9.98 -10.70 10.23
C GLN A 50 11.08 -9.98 9.42
N ALA A 51 11.78 -10.69 8.55
CA ALA A 51 12.81 -10.09 7.70
C ALA A 51 12.20 -9.03 6.75
N VAL A 52 11.03 -9.32 6.17
CA VAL A 52 10.34 -8.39 5.27
C VAL A 52 9.88 -7.12 6.03
N GLN A 53 9.36 -7.27 7.26
CA GLN A 53 8.99 -6.14 8.10
C GLN A 53 10.18 -5.23 8.43
N GLN A 54 11.35 -5.82 8.71
CA GLN A 54 12.57 -5.07 8.99
C GLN A 54 13.11 -4.31 7.77
N ALA A 55 12.88 -4.86 6.57
CA ALA A 55 13.35 -4.30 5.30
C ALA A 55 12.49 -3.16 4.74
N LEU A 56 11.31 -2.87 5.32
CA LEU A 56 10.47 -1.75 4.89
C LEU A 56 11.21 -0.42 5.02
N ASN A 57 11.16 0.44 4.00
CA ASN A 57 11.62 1.83 4.17
C ASN A 57 10.63 2.64 5.04
N VAL A 58 10.95 3.91 5.32
CA VAL A 58 10.14 4.77 6.20
C VAL A 58 8.69 4.88 5.71
N GLU A 59 8.49 5.25 4.43
CA GLU A 59 7.15 5.45 3.84
C GLU A 59 6.33 4.16 3.81
N GLN A 60 6.94 3.05 3.40
CA GLN A 60 6.29 1.74 3.36
C GLN A 60 5.91 1.26 4.77
N ARG A 61 6.72 1.60 5.77
CA ARG A 61 6.48 1.27 7.18
C ARG A 61 5.34 2.09 7.78
N GLU A 62 5.25 3.37 7.43
CA GLU A 62 4.11 4.21 7.79
C GLU A 62 2.80 3.68 7.21
N LEU A 63 2.80 3.31 5.93
CA LEU A 63 1.65 2.68 5.27
C LEU A 63 1.27 1.36 5.97
N TYR A 64 2.25 0.51 6.26
CA TYR A 64 2.07 -0.76 6.97
C TYR A 64 1.43 -0.56 8.35
N ASN A 65 1.93 0.39 9.14
CA ASN A 65 1.41 0.69 10.47
C ASN A 65 -0.03 1.21 10.39
N THR A 66 -0.30 2.10 9.44
CA THR A 66 -1.62 2.71 9.24
C THR A 66 -2.68 1.66 8.90
N ILE A 67 -2.36 0.76 7.96
CA ILE A 67 -3.26 -0.33 7.57
C ILE A 67 -3.47 -1.30 8.74
N THR A 68 -2.39 -1.70 9.42
CA THR A 68 -2.47 -2.60 10.59
C THR A 68 -3.35 -2.03 11.70
N ALA A 69 -3.16 -0.77 12.07
CA ALA A 69 -3.94 -0.10 13.10
C ALA A 69 -5.43 0.04 12.71
N SER A 70 -5.72 0.17 11.42
CA SER A 70 -7.10 0.20 10.96
C SER A 70 -7.76 -1.18 10.99
N ILE A 71 -7.05 -2.23 10.60
CA ILE A 71 -7.56 -3.61 10.68
C ILE A 71 -7.89 -3.95 12.13
N GLN A 72 -6.97 -3.64 13.05
CA GLN A 72 -7.18 -3.85 14.49
C GLN A 72 -8.42 -3.11 15.01
N ARG A 73 -8.62 -1.85 14.61
CA ARG A 73 -9.82 -1.07 14.96
C ARG A 73 -11.10 -1.70 14.40
N GLN A 74 -11.09 -2.13 13.14
CA GLN A 74 -12.24 -2.81 12.51
C GLN A 74 -12.56 -4.17 13.15
N GLN A 75 -11.58 -4.84 13.77
CA GLN A 75 -11.83 -6.08 14.52
C GLN A 75 -12.45 -5.83 15.88
N GLN A 76 -12.24 -4.64 16.46
CA GLN A 76 -12.83 -4.25 17.74
C GLN A 76 -14.22 -3.63 17.58
N ASP A 77 -14.49 -2.98 16.44
CA ASP A 77 -15.74 -2.32 16.13
C ASP A 77 -16.15 -2.61 14.67
N GLU A 78 -17.25 -3.36 14.48
CA GLU A 78 -17.76 -3.78 13.17
C GLU A 78 -18.17 -2.59 12.27
N SER A 79 -18.31 -1.38 12.83
CA SER A 79 -18.72 -0.17 12.12
C SER A 79 -17.59 0.60 11.41
N GLY A 80 -16.35 0.10 11.49
CA GLY A 80 -15.18 0.77 10.91
C GLY A 80 -15.23 0.92 9.38
N ALA A 81 -15.01 2.14 8.88
CA ALA A 81 -14.95 2.43 7.45
C ALA A 81 -13.86 1.61 6.74
N LYS A 82 -14.17 1.10 5.54
CA LYS A 82 -13.21 0.41 4.68
C LYS A 82 -12.13 1.40 4.22
N LEU A 83 -10.87 0.99 4.30
CA LEU A 83 -9.75 1.76 3.76
C LEU A 83 -9.59 1.51 2.26
N ARG A 84 -9.35 2.58 1.50
CA ARG A 84 -8.98 2.53 0.10
C ARG A 84 -7.72 3.37 -0.09
N TYR A 85 -6.70 2.81 -0.72
CA TYR A 85 -5.43 3.48 -0.98
C TYR A 85 -5.05 3.37 -2.45
N PHE A 86 -4.46 4.44 -2.98
CA PHE A 86 -3.69 4.42 -4.21
C PHE A 86 -2.21 4.49 -3.85
N ILE A 87 -1.44 3.47 -4.26
CA ILE A 87 0.00 3.41 -4.01
C ILE A 87 0.72 3.79 -5.29
N THR A 88 1.28 5.00 -5.32
CA THR A 88 2.03 5.54 -6.45
C THR A 88 3.53 5.39 -6.24
N GLY A 89 4.30 5.38 -7.35
CA GLY A 89 5.76 5.38 -7.30
C GLY A 89 6.37 4.88 -8.60
N GLY A 90 7.61 5.27 -8.88
CA GLY A 90 8.34 4.85 -10.07
C GLY A 90 8.65 3.35 -10.13
N ALA A 91 9.22 2.88 -11.24
CA ALA A 91 9.77 1.52 -11.32
C ALA A 91 10.90 1.34 -10.29
N GLY A 92 10.99 0.15 -9.68
CA GLY A 92 12.03 -0.15 -8.68
C GLY A 92 11.81 0.42 -7.28
N THR A 93 10.73 1.17 -7.01
CA THR A 93 10.45 1.73 -5.67
C THR A 93 9.92 0.70 -4.65
N GLY A 94 9.78 -0.57 -5.05
CA GLY A 94 9.35 -1.64 -4.16
C GLY A 94 7.84 -1.78 -3.97
N LYS A 95 6.98 -1.22 -4.85
CA LYS A 95 5.52 -1.34 -4.75
C LYS A 95 5.02 -2.79 -4.59
N SER A 96 5.50 -3.71 -5.43
CA SER A 96 5.10 -5.12 -5.36
C SER A 96 5.58 -5.78 -4.06
N PHE A 97 6.76 -5.40 -3.57
CA PHE A 97 7.26 -5.83 -2.28
C PHE A 97 6.34 -5.36 -1.15
N THR A 98 5.97 -4.07 -1.14
CA THR A 98 5.05 -3.51 -0.14
C THR A 98 3.67 -4.17 -0.18
N LEU A 99 3.09 -4.36 -1.36
CA LEU A 99 1.80 -5.04 -1.52
C LEU A 99 1.86 -6.49 -1.02
N LYS A 100 2.95 -7.20 -1.27
CA LYS A 100 3.17 -8.55 -0.74
C LYS A 100 3.22 -8.58 0.79
N THR A 101 3.94 -7.64 1.40
CA THR A 101 4.00 -7.49 2.86
C THR A 101 2.64 -7.18 3.47
N LEU A 102 1.88 -6.28 2.84
CA LEU A 102 0.53 -5.90 3.30
C LEU A 102 -0.46 -7.06 3.18
N ARG A 103 -0.43 -7.82 2.08
CA ARG A 103 -1.27 -9.01 1.92
C ARG A 103 -1.03 -10.03 3.04
N GLU A 104 0.23 -10.32 3.33
CA GLU A 104 0.61 -11.25 4.39
C GLU A 104 0.10 -10.76 5.75
N GLN A 105 0.26 -9.46 6.04
CA GLN A 105 -0.24 -8.85 7.27
C GLN A 105 -1.77 -8.94 7.39
N VAL A 106 -2.50 -8.63 6.33
CA VAL A 106 -3.97 -8.73 6.31
C VAL A 106 -4.40 -10.17 6.61
N ASN A 107 -3.81 -11.15 5.94
CA ASN A 107 -4.13 -12.56 6.15
C ASN A 107 -3.84 -13.00 7.59
N ARG A 108 -2.70 -12.59 8.15
CA ARG A 108 -2.33 -12.87 9.55
C ARG A 108 -3.28 -12.22 10.55
N CYS A 109 -3.71 -10.99 10.31
CA CYS A 109 -4.67 -10.31 11.18
C CYS A 109 -6.03 -10.99 11.20
N TYR A 110 -6.56 -11.45 10.05
CA TYR A 110 -7.88 -12.07 9.99
C TYR A 110 -7.87 -13.60 10.27
N GLY A 111 -6.70 -14.22 10.45
CA GLY A 111 -6.56 -15.64 10.75
C GLY A 111 -7.04 -16.58 9.63
N LYS A 112 -7.29 -16.05 8.42
CA LYS A 112 -7.75 -16.77 7.22
C LYS A 112 -7.27 -16.04 5.98
N LYS A 113 -7.27 -16.70 4.81
CA LYS A 113 -7.08 -16.04 3.50
C LYS A 113 -8.27 -15.09 3.24
N ALA A 114 -8.16 -13.88 3.78
CA ALA A 114 -9.17 -12.84 3.66
C ALA A 114 -9.10 -12.15 2.29
N VAL A 115 -7.93 -12.18 1.66
CA VAL A 115 -7.71 -11.66 0.30
C VAL A 115 -7.83 -12.82 -0.69
N LYS A 116 -8.94 -12.86 -1.44
CA LYS A 116 -9.11 -13.71 -2.63
C LYS A 116 -9.07 -12.82 -3.87
N ARG A 117 -8.35 -13.23 -4.92
CA ARG A 117 -8.45 -12.55 -6.22
C ARG A 117 -9.83 -12.82 -6.83
N VAL A 118 -10.54 -11.75 -7.19
CA VAL A 118 -11.68 -11.84 -8.12
C VAL A 118 -11.07 -12.10 -9.50
N HIS A 119 -11.59 -13.13 -10.18
CA HIS A 119 -11.15 -13.53 -11.52
C HIS A 119 -11.71 -12.57 -12.56
#